data_AF-A0A418LUL2-F1
#
_entry.id   AF-A0A418LUL2-F1
#
_cell.length_a   1.000
_cell.length_b   1.000
_cell.length_c   1.000
_cell.angle_alpha   90.00
_cell.angle_beta   90.00
_cell.angle_gamma   90.00
#
_symmetry.space_group_name_H-M   'P 1'
#
loop_
_entity.id
_entity.type
_entity.pdbx_description
1 polymer ?
#
loop_
_entity_poly.entity_id
_entity_poly.type
_entity_poly.pdbx_seq_one_letter_code
_entity_poly.pdbx_strand_id
1 'polypeptide(L)'
;TSNRAITTGIRETSVTSDGVVIGYNTTDRKLLGALSLGTDGESYRQITNVADGSEAQDAVTVRQLQNAIGAVTTTPTKYYHANSTEEDSLAVGTDSLAMGAKTIVNADAGIGIGLNTLVMADAINGIAIGSNARAY
;
A
#
# COMPACT_ATOMS: atom_id res chain seq x y z
N THR A 1 -18.20 25.70 -15.38
CA THR A 1 -18.58 26.01 -13.98
C THR A 1 -18.53 24.71 -13.19
N SER A 2 -17.98 24.69 -11.98
CA SER A 2 -18.09 23.48 -11.14
C SER A 2 -19.54 23.35 -10.70
N ASN A 3 -20.23 22.34 -11.24
CA ASN A 3 -21.57 21.97 -10.80
C ASN A 3 -21.51 20.92 -9.67
N ARG A 4 -20.33 20.66 -9.07
CA ARG A 4 -20.24 19.79 -7.89
C ARG A 4 -20.65 20.58 -6.65
N ALA A 5 -21.88 20.34 -6.18
CA ALA A 5 -22.29 20.71 -4.84
C ALA A 5 -21.37 20.03 -3.81
N ILE A 6 -20.94 20.74 -2.78
CA ILE A 6 -20.22 20.11 -1.68
C ILE A 6 -21.26 19.52 -0.72
N THR A 7 -21.47 18.21 -0.82
CA THR A 7 -22.31 17.46 0.12
C THR A 7 -21.63 17.36 1.48
N THR A 8 -22.36 17.76 2.52
CA THR A 8 -21.97 17.52 3.92
C THR A 8 -22.14 16.04 4.27
N GLY A 9 -21.15 15.42 4.91
CA GLY A 9 -21.27 14.04 5.36
C GLY A 9 -20.05 13.54 6.12
N ILE A 10 -20.20 12.36 6.72
CA ILE A 10 -19.15 11.63 7.41
C ILE A 10 -19.05 10.25 6.77
N ARG A 11 -17.82 9.79 6.56
CA ARG A 11 -17.50 8.40 6.23
C ARG A 11 -16.33 7.97 7.10
N GLU A 12 -16.47 6.84 7.77
CA GLU A 12 -15.38 6.25 8.55
C GLU A 12 -14.37 5.53 7.65
N THR A 13 -13.11 5.53 8.07
CA THR A 13 -12.08 4.70 7.44
C THR A 13 -12.36 3.23 7.77
N SER A 14 -12.36 2.36 6.77
CA SER A 14 -12.58 0.93 6.96
C SER A 14 -11.82 0.09 5.93
N VAL A 15 -11.61 -1.18 6.26
CA VAL A 15 -11.04 -2.18 5.34
C VAL A 15 -12.16 -3.14 4.96
N THR A 16 -12.34 -3.38 3.66
CA THR A 16 -13.32 -4.29 3.08
C THR A 16 -12.61 -5.37 2.27
N SER A 17 -13.35 -6.35 1.75
CA SER A 17 -12.82 -7.33 0.78
C SER A 17 -12.26 -6.66 -0.48
N ASP A 18 -12.78 -5.48 -0.82
CA ASP A 18 -12.50 -4.76 -2.07
C ASP A 18 -11.39 -3.71 -1.88
N GLY A 19 -10.90 -3.51 -0.65
CA GLY A 19 -9.76 -2.65 -0.35
C GLY A 19 -9.98 -1.73 0.86
N VAL A 20 -9.31 -0.57 0.85
CA VAL A 20 -9.38 0.42 1.92
C VAL A 20 -10.31 1.56 1.51
N VAL A 21 -11.33 1.81 2.32
CA VAL A 21 -12.15 3.01 2.23
C VAL A 21 -11.52 4.10 3.09
N ILE A 22 -11.12 5.20 2.45
CA ILE A 22 -10.57 6.36 3.16
C ILE A 22 -11.70 7.19 3.76
N GLY A 23 -11.70 7.43 5.06
CA GLY A 23 -12.72 8.26 5.71
C GLY A 23 -12.62 9.74 5.36
N TYR A 24 -13.70 10.48 5.59
CA TYR A 24 -13.73 11.93 5.55
C TYR A 24 -14.82 12.47 6.49
N ASN A 25 -14.66 13.70 6.98
CA ASN A 25 -15.69 14.44 7.70
C ASN A 25 -15.76 15.85 7.12
N THR A 26 -16.90 16.22 6.52
CA THR A 26 -17.15 17.58 6.01
C THR A 26 -18.21 18.32 6.82
N THR A 27 -18.55 17.82 8.01
CA THR A 27 -19.56 18.40 8.92
C THR A 27 -18.95 19.24 10.04
N ASP A 28 -17.64 19.15 10.24
CA ASP A 28 -16.89 19.80 11.32
C ASP A 28 -16.56 21.28 11.04
N ARG A 29 -16.79 21.76 9.80
CA ARG A 29 -16.56 23.14 9.35
C ARG A 29 -17.67 23.59 8.38
N LYS A 30 -17.84 24.91 8.23
CA LYS A 30 -18.79 25.51 7.29
C LYS A 30 -18.22 25.47 5.85
N LEU A 31 -18.97 24.88 4.92
CA LEU A 31 -18.60 24.81 3.51
C LEU A 31 -19.18 26.02 2.74
N LEU A 32 -18.35 26.66 1.89
CA LEU A 32 -18.73 27.86 1.12
C LEU A 32 -18.89 27.60 -0.38
N GLY A 33 -18.81 26.35 -0.81
CA GLY A 33 -18.80 25.95 -2.23
C GLY A 33 -17.42 25.50 -2.70
N ALA A 34 -17.33 25.06 -3.96
CA ALA A 34 -16.13 24.46 -4.54
C ALA A 34 -15.41 25.40 -5.51
N LEU A 35 -14.08 25.40 -5.45
CA LEU A 35 -13.24 25.98 -6.49
C LEU A 35 -13.10 24.98 -7.66
N SER A 36 -13.44 25.42 -8.87
CA SER A 36 -13.27 24.64 -10.09
C SER A 36 -11.97 24.97 -10.79
N LEU A 37 -11.16 23.96 -11.09
CA LEU A 37 -9.93 24.12 -11.87
C LEU A 37 -10.02 23.53 -13.28
N GLY A 38 -11.20 23.01 -13.64
CA GLY A 38 -11.40 22.23 -14.86
C GLY A 38 -12.78 21.60 -14.93
N THR A 39 -12.96 20.78 -15.95
CA THR A 39 -14.17 19.96 -16.16
C THR A 39 -13.73 18.51 -16.25
N ASP A 40 -14.32 17.65 -15.43
CA ASP A 40 -13.95 16.23 -15.38
C ASP A 40 -14.13 15.55 -16.74
N GLY A 41 -13.17 14.71 -17.12
CA GLY A 41 -13.06 14.09 -18.44
C GLY A 41 -12.56 15.01 -19.56
N GLU A 42 -12.53 16.34 -19.37
CA GLU A 42 -12.38 17.30 -20.46
C GLU A 42 -11.16 18.21 -20.32
N SER A 43 -10.98 18.85 -19.15
CA SER A 43 -9.91 19.83 -18.95
C SER A 43 -9.47 19.90 -17.50
N TYR A 44 -8.16 20.04 -17.28
CA TYR A 44 -7.55 20.08 -15.96
C TYR A 44 -6.49 21.17 -15.88
N ARG A 45 -6.22 21.68 -14.68
CA ARG A 45 -5.11 22.57 -14.37
C ARG A 45 -4.29 21.98 -13.23
N GLN A 46 -2.97 22.12 -13.32
CA GLN A 46 -2.09 21.87 -12.19
C GLN A 46 -2.06 23.09 -11.27
N ILE A 47 -1.89 22.86 -9.97
CA ILE A 47 -1.54 23.90 -8.99
C ILE A 47 -0.08 23.67 -8.62
N THR A 48 0.79 24.61 -8.98
CA THR A 48 2.24 24.51 -8.75
C THR A 48 2.70 25.49 -7.69
N ASN A 49 3.88 25.24 -7.10
CA ASN A 49 4.47 26.07 -6.04
C ASN A 49 3.60 26.14 -4.77
N VAL A 50 2.90 25.05 -4.46
CA VAL A 50 2.14 24.89 -3.23
C VAL A 50 3.09 24.45 -2.12
N ALA A 51 3.13 25.21 -1.03
CA ALA A 51 3.84 24.81 0.18
C ALA A 51 3.14 23.60 0.85
N ASP A 52 3.86 22.84 1.67
CA ASP A 52 3.24 21.72 2.39
C ASP A 52 2.14 22.20 3.34
N GLY A 53 1.05 21.44 3.39
CA GLY A 53 0.00 21.65 4.36
C GLY A 53 0.42 21.22 5.76
N SER A 54 0.03 22.00 6.77
CA SER A 54 0.26 21.71 8.19
C SER A 54 -1.04 21.53 8.98
N GLU A 55 -2.10 22.21 8.57
CA GLU A 55 -3.42 22.14 9.18
C GLU A 55 -4.30 21.09 8.49
N ALA A 56 -5.35 20.63 9.17
CA ALA A 56 -6.23 19.57 8.68
C ALA A 56 -7.00 19.91 7.38
N GLN A 57 -7.08 21.19 6.99
CA GLN A 57 -7.76 21.67 5.79
C GLN A 57 -6.81 22.14 4.69
N ASP A 58 -5.50 22.01 4.89
CA ASP A 58 -4.53 22.38 3.87
C ASP A 58 -4.47 21.34 2.74
N ALA A 59 -4.05 21.79 1.56
CA ALA A 59 -3.78 20.87 0.45
C ALA A 59 -2.54 20.01 0.76
N VAL A 60 -2.63 18.71 0.47
CA VAL A 60 -1.50 17.79 0.54
C VAL A 60 -0.65 17.93 -0.72
N THR A 61 0.66 18.11 -0.57
CA THR A 61 1.59 18.15 -1.71
C THR A 61 2.02 16.76 -2.16
N VAL A 62 2.55 16.65 -3.38
CA VAL A 62 3.12 15.38 -3.90
C VAL A 62 4.29 14.89 -3.03
N ARG A 63 5.04 15.79 -2.38
CA ARG A 63 6.12 15.43 -1.45
C ARG A 63 5.59 14.77 -0.18
N GLN A 64 4.53 15.33 0.42
CA GLN A 64 3.89 14.71 1.58
C GLN A 64 3.29 13.34 1.24
N LEU A 65 2.67 13.20 0.06
CA LEU A 65 2.14 11.90 -0.40
C LEU A 65 3.25 10.85 -0.58
N GLN A 66 4.36 11.20 -1.23
CA GLN A 66 5.50 10.29 -1.39
C GLN A 66 6.07 9.83 -0.05
N ASN A 67 6.21 10.75 0.91
CA ASN A 67 6.68 10.41 2.25
C ASN A 67 5.71 9.47 2.97
N ALA A 68 4.41 9.70 2.86
CA ALA A 68 3.39 8.84 3.46
C ALA A 68 3.41 7.42 2.84
N ILE A 69 3.51 7.31 1.52
CA ILE A 69 3.63 6.02 0.81
C ILE A 69 4.92 5.31 1.22
N GLY A 70 6.04 6.02 1.27
CA GLY A 70 7.32 5.46 1.72
C GLY A 70 7.24 4.90 3.14
N ALA A 71 6.59 5.62 4.06
CA ALA A 71 6.39 5.14 5.43
C ALA A 71 5.54 3.86 5.50
N VAL A 72 4.53 3.70 4.64
CA VAL A 72 3.71 2.48 4.60
C VAL A 72 4.54 1.27 4.17
N THR A 73 5.44 1.43 3.19
CA THR A 73 6.28 0.31 2.70
C THR A 73 7.33 -0.17 3.70
N THR A 74 7.68 0.65 4.70
CA THR A 74 8.74 0.35 5.67
C THR A 74 8.21 0.12 7.09
N THR A 75 6.92 0.40 7.35
CA THR A 75 6.32 0.19 8.66
C THR A 75 5.74 -1.21 8.75
N PRO A 76 6.34 -2.13 9.54
CA PRO A 76 5.78 -3.45 9.72
C PRO A 76 4.45 -3.39 10.48
N THR A 77 3.55 -4.31 10.16
CA THR A 77 2.30 -4.47 10.92
C THR A 77 2.58 -5.20 12.24
N LYS A 78 1.69 -5.08 13.23
CA LYS A 78 1.87 -5.63 14.60
C LYS A 78 2.31 -7.11 14.67
N TYR A 79 1.98 -7.91 13.66
CA TYR A 79 2.24 -9.35 13.65
C TYR A 79 3.17 -9.80 12.51
N TYR A 80 3.55 -8.89 11.60
CA TYR A 80 4.41 -9.21 10.46
C TYR A 80 5.58 -8.24 10.42
N HIS A 81 6.73 -8.71 10.89
CA HIS A 81 7.98 -7.97 10.93
C HIS A 81 9.04 -8.69 10.11
N ALA A 82 9.65 -7.98 9.16
CA ALA A 82 10.90 -8.38 8.54
C ALA A 82 12.00 -7.48 9.10
N ASN A 83 13.02 -8.07 9.74
CA ASN A 83 14.19 -7.36 10.23
C ASN A 83 15.40 -7.81 9.42
N SER A 84 15.60 -7.19 8.26
CA SER A 84 16.72 -7.48 7.38
C SER A 84 16.97 -6.29 6.43
N THR A 85 18.20 -6.16 5.98
CA THR A 85 18.63 -5.25 4.90
C THR A 85 19.02 -6.00 3.63
N GLU A 86 18.85 -7.33 3.63
CA GLU A 86 19.19 -8.21 2.52
C GLU A 86 18.12 -8.15 1.42
N GLU A 87 18.36 -8.87 0.32
CA GLU A 87 17.43 -8.95 -0.82
C GLU A 87 16.05 -9.49 -0.41
N ASP A 88 15.02 -9.03 -1.13
CA ASP A 88 13.64 -9.43 -0.91
C ASP A 88 13.42 -10.93 -1.19
N SER A 89 12.29 -11.44 -0.71
CA SER A 89 11.79 -12.76 -1.03
C SER A 89 11.21 -12.83 -2.45
N LEU A 90 11.15 -14.04 -3.02
CA LEU A 90 10.62 -14.29 -4.34
C LEU A 90 9.71 -15.53 -4.33
N ALA A 91 8.39 -15.29 -4.43
CA ALA A 91 7.37 -16.32 -4.62
C ALA A 91 7.11 -16.50 -6.12
N VAL A 92 7.80 -17.46 -6.76
CA VAL A 92 7.73 -17.69 -8.22
C VAL A 92 6.59 -18.66 -8.57
N GLY A 93 6.41 -19.71 -7.78
CA GLY A 93 5.38 -20.73 -8.04
C GLY A 93 3.96 -20.16 -7.93
N THR A 94 3.04 -20.73 -8.68
CA THR A 94 1.61 -20.42 -8.58
C THR A 94 1.13 -20.74 -7.18
N ASP A 95 0.36 -19.84 -6.56
CA ASP A 95 -0.15 -20.00 -5.19
C ASP A 95 0.93 -20.24 -4.12
N SER A 96 2.16 -19.78 -4.36
CA SER A 96 3.29 -19.96 -3.43
C SER A 96 3.41 -18.83 -2.39
N LEU A 97 4.11 -19.12 -1.28
CA LEU A 97 4.40 -18.18 -0.21
C LEU A 97 5.91 -18.12 0.05
N ALA A 98 6.53 -16.95 -0.15
CA ALA A 98 7.90 -16.66 0.24
C ALA A 98 7.91 -15.61 1.35
N MET A 99 8.51 -15.92 2.50
CA MET A 99 8.60 -15.01 3.65
C MET A 99 10.01 -14.94 4.21
N GLY A 100 10.55 -13.72 4.33
CA GLY A 100 11.89 -13.47 4.87
C GLY A 100 12.95 -13.32 3.78
N ALA A 101 14.02 -12.61 4.10
CA ALA A 101 15.01 -12.19 3.11
C ALA A 101 15.65 -13.35 2.35
N LYS A 102 15.87 -13.17 1.06
CA LYS A 102 16.46 -14.16 0.13
C LYS A 102 15.70 -15.49 0.06
N THR A 103 14.45 -15.55 0.52
CA THR A 103 13.62 -16.75 0.39
C THR A 103 13.12 -16.87 -1.04
N ILE A 104 13.42 -17.98 -1.70
CA ILE A 104 12.98 -18.26 -3.08
C ILE A 104 12.09 -19.49 -3.08
N VAL A 105 10.89 -19.38 -3.64
CA VAL A 105 9.92 -20.47 -3.72
C VAL A 105 9.53 -20.69 -5.18
N ASN A 106 10.14 -21.67 -5.81
CA ASN A 106 9.93 -21.99 -7.23
C ASN A 106 8.77 -22.96 -7.47
N ALA A 107 8.39 -23.76 -6.48
CA ALA A 107 7.29 -24.73 -6.60
C ALA A 107 5.91 -24.08 -6.53
N ASP A 108 4.99 -24.60 -7.35
CA ASP A 108 3.57 -24.35 -7.20
C ASP A 108 3.07 -24.86 -5.83
N ALA A 109 2.22 -24.07 -5.18
CA ALA A 109 1.71 -24.26 -3.82
C ALA A 109 2.82 -24.44 -2.76
N GLY A 110 4.06 -24.00 -3.05
CA GLY A 110 5.20 -24.11 -2.14
C GLY A 110 5.18 -23.06 -1.03
N ILE A 111 5.77 -23.39 0.13
CA ILE A 111 5.92 -22.48 1.27
C ILE A 111 7.39 -22.41 1.70
N GLY A 112 7.97 -21.23 1.59
CA GLY A 112 9.30 -20.89 2.10
C GLY A 112 9.20 -19.82 3.18
N ILE A 113 9.75 -20.09 4.37
CA ILE A 113 9.80 -19.12 5.48
C ILE A 113 11.21 -19.14 6.10
N GLY A 114 11.95 -18.04 6.03
CA GLY A 114 13.26 -17.92 6.68
C GLY A 114 14.22 -16.93 6.01
N LEU A 115 15.49 -16.99 6.41
CA LEU A 115 16.58 -16.31 5.71
C LEU A 115 17.23 -17.32 4.75
N ASN A 116 17.38 -16.93 3.48
CA ASN A 116 18.08 -17.75 2.48
C ASN A 116 17.45 -19.15 2.27
N THR A 117 16.12 -19.23 2.37
CA THR A 117 15.35 -20.47 2.18
C THR A 117 15.11 -20.74 0.69
N LEU A 118 15.10 -22.01 0.28
CA LEU A 118 14.83 -22.40 -1.12
C LEU A 118 13.82 -23.55 -1.20
N VAL A 119 12.76 -23.37 -1.97
CA VAL A 119 11.88 -24.46 -2.42
C VAL A 119 12.10 -24.63 -3.93
N MET A 120 12.60 -25.79 -4.37
CA MET A 120 12.87 -26.07 -5.78
C MET A 120 11.58 -26.23 -6.59
N ALA A 121 11.64 -26.13 -7.92
CA ALA A 121 10.46 -26.10 -8.79
C ALA A 121 9.69 -27.42 -8.83
N ASP A 122 10.38 -28.54 -8.61
CA ASP A 122 9.85 -29.90 -8.56
C ASP A 122 9.24 -30.26 -7.19
N ALA A 123 9.53 -29.48 -6.16
CA ALA A 123 8.97 -29.64 -4.81
C ALA A 123 7.52 -29.11 -4.71
N ILE A 124 6.61 -29.55 -5.58
CA ILE A 124 5.20 -29.11 -5.58
C ILE A 124 4.57 -29.41 -4.21
N ASN A 125 3.91 -28.41 -3.60
CA ASN A 125 3.44 -28.44 -2.19
C ASN A 125 4.57 -28.55 -1.14
N GLY A 126 5.81 -28.31 -1.53
CA GLY A 126 6.99 -28.40 -0.67
C GLY A 126 7.02 -27.29 0.36
N ILE A 127 7.47 -27.63 1.57
CA ILE A 127 7.57 -26.70 2.70
C ILE A 127 9.01 -26.66 3.20
N ALA A 128 9.62 -25.48 3.19
CA ALA A 128 10.93 -25.22 3.77
C ALA A 128 10.83 -24.08 4.79
N ILE A 129 11.09 -24.39 6.07
CA ILE A 129 11.00 -23.42 7.17
C ILE A 129 12.30 -23.42 7.97
N GLY A 130 12.86 -22.23 8.18
CA GLY A 130 14.13 -22.01 8.89
C GLY A 130 15.21 -21.40 8.00
N SER A 131 16.28 -20.91 8.62
CA SER A 131 17.40 -20.33 7.89
C SER A 131 18.12 -21.40 7.05
N ASN A 132 18.35 -21.15 5.77
CA ASN A 132 18.95 -22.07 4.81
C ASN A 132 18.16 -23.38 4.57
N ALA A 133 16.90 -23.44 4.98
CA ALA A 133 16.06 -24.60 4.75
C ALA A 133 15.86 -24.84 3.25
N ARG A 134 15.77 -26.12 2.86
CA ARG A 134 15.57 -26.53 1.46
C ARG A 134 14.51 -27.60 1.32
N ALA A 135 13.65 -27.45 0.34
CA ALA A 135 12.73 -28.48 -0.15
C ALA A 135 13.05 -28.78 -1.62
N TYR A 136 13.05 -30.07 -1.95
CA TYR A 136 13.37 -30.64 -3.25
C TYR A 136 12.23 -31.58 -3.65
#